data_AF-A0A971C815-F1
#
_entry.id   AF-A0A971C815-F1
#
_cell.length_a   1.000
_cell.length_b   1.000
_cell.length_c   1.000
_cell.angle_alpha   90.00
_cell.angle_beta   90.00
_cell.angle_gamma   90.00
#
_symmetry.space_group_name_H-M   'P 1'
#
loop_
_entity.id
_entity.type
_entity.pdbx_description
1 polymer ?
#
loop_
_entity_poly.entity_id
_entity_poly.type
_entity_poly.pdbx_seq_one_letter_code
_entity_poly.pdbx_strand_id
1 'polypeptide(L)'
;MNKFDLKIFIISNRKKQLLLYSTGKDFSKILEYSLKVSSINLKIPELYEINEDMGLLVSRFPEGEKLDLLIERNENIAGIKDKIETIKDIASKKNMLLDLSDSNFLISGSDIYLLDFTEQADK
;
A
#
# COMPACT_ATOMS: atom_id res chain seq x y z
N MET A 1 11.88 0.89 -22.89
CA MET A 1 11.70 -0.55 -22.62
C MET A 1 12.13 -0.81 -21.18
N ASN A 2 11.34 -1.28 -20.23
CA ASN A 2 9.89 -1.48 -20.13
C ASN A 2 9.50 -0.97 -18.74
N LYS A 3 8.41 -0.19 -18.66
CA LYS A 3 7.66 -0.03 -17.42
C LYS A 3 7.30 -1.45 -16.98
N PHE A 4 7.86 -1.92 -15.88
CA PHE A 4 7.31 -3.08 -15.21
C PHE A 4 5.98 -2.58 -14.65
N ASP A 5 4.93 -2.74 -15.46
CA ASP A 5 3.57 -2.45 -15.05
C ASP A 5 3.34 -3.23 -13.75
N LEU A 6 3.22 -2.49 -12.65
CA LEU A 6 2.86 -3.00 -11.35
C LEU A 6 1.47 -3.63 -11.47
N LYS A 7 1.41 -4.91 -11.83
CA LYS A 7 0.14 -5.64 -11.91
C LYS A 7 -0.17 -6.16 -10.52
N ILE A 8 -0.86 -5.33 -9.75
CA ILE A 8 -1.52 -5.73 -8.52
C ILE A 8 -2.59 -6.78 -8.89
N PHE A 9 -2.29 -8.05 -8.66
CA PHE A 9 -3.30 -9.10 -8.72
C PHE A 9 -3.89 -9.28 -7.32
N ILE A 10 -5.11 -8.81 -7.11
CA ILE A 10 -5.88 -9.15 -5.91
C ILE A 10 -6.45 -10.55 -6.14
N ILE A 11 -5.76 -11.58 -5.65
CA ILE A 11 -6.33 -12.92 -5.60
C ILE A 11 -7.15 -12.99 -4.32
N SER A 12 -8.44 -12.64 -4.41
CA SER A 12 -9.42 -12.91 -3.36
C SER A 12 -9.86 -14.36 -3.48
N ASN A 13 -9.34 -15.23 -2.63
CA ASN A 13 -10.04 -16.45 -2.28
C ASN A 13 -10.49 -16.30 -0.83
N ARG A 14 -11.67 -16.82 -0.46
CA ARG A 14 -12.50 -16.51 0.73
C ARG A 14 -11.83 -16.47 2.14
N LYS A 15 -10.51 -16.63 2.25
CA LYS A 15 -9.72 -16.56 3.49
C LYS A 15 -8.38 -15.82 3.39
N LYS A 16 -7.92 -15.37 2.22
CA LYS A 16 -6.61 -14.70 2.03
C LYS A 16 -6.69 -13.70 0.89
N GLN A 17 -6.43 -12.43 1.17
CA GLN A 17 -6.21 -11.41 0.15
C GLN A 17 -4.69 -11.26 -0.01
N LEU A 18 -4.18 -11.60 -1.19
CA LEU A 18 -2.76 -11.55 -1.52
C LEU A 18 -2.49 -10.37 -2.44
N LEU A 19 -1.48 -9.57 -2.10
CA LEU A 19 -0.97 -8.48 -2.92
C LEU A 19 0.34 -8.96 -3.54
N LEU A 20 0.37 -9.12 -4.86
CA LEU A 20 1.61 -9.33 -5.60
C LEU A 20 2.25 -7.98 -5.93
N TYR A 21 3.47 -7.77 -5.44
CA TYR A 21 4.36 -6.74 -5.93
C TYR A 21 5.40 -7.34 -6.86
N SER A 22 5.66 -6.65 -7.96
CA SER A 22 6.91 -6.77 -8.70
C SER A 22 7.60 -5.43 -8.62
N THR A 23 8.69 -5.35 -7.86
CA THR A 23 9.56 -4.19 -7.86
C THR A 23 10.98 -4.69 -8.05
N GLY A 24 11.77 -3.96 -8.82
CA GLY A 24 13.09 -4.42 -9.25
C GLY A 24 13.97 -4.84 -8.07
N LYS A 25 14.19 -6.16 -7.97
CA LYS A 25 15.31 -6.92 -7.38
C LYS A 25 15.83 -6.60 -5.96
N ASP A 26 15.59 -5.43 -5.37
CA ASP A 26 16.21 -5.03 -4.09
C ASP A 26 15.23 -5.14 -2.92
N PHE A 27 14.97 -6.37 -2.49
CA PHE A 27 14.15 -6.70 -1.32
C PHE A 27 14.77 -6.23 0.01
N SER A 28 16.03 -5.81 0.03
CA SER A 28 16.73 -5.40 1.26
C SER A 28 16.11 -4.16 1.93
N LYS A 29 15.37 -3.35 1.17
CA LYS A 29 14.76 -2.09 1.65
C LYS A 29 13.36 -2.22 2.22
N ILE A 30 12.75 -3.40 2.19
CA ILE A 30 11.35 -3.59 2.65
C ILE A 30 11.19 -3.26 4.12
N LEU A 31 12.13 -3.68 4.97
CA LEU A 31 12.11 -3.37 6.39
C LEU A 31 12.22 -1.86 6.65
N GLU A 32 13.05 -1.16 5.87
CA GLU A 32 13.20 0.29 5.95
C GLU A 32 11.88 0.99 5.58
N TYR A 33 11.26 0.60 4.47
CA TYR A 33 9.97 1.15 4.05
C TYR A 33 8.87 0.86 5.08
N SER A 34 8.84 -0.35 5.65
CA SER A 34 7.89 -0.70 6.72
C SER A 34 7.99 0.24 7.92
N LEU A 35 9.22 0.52 8.37
CA LEU A 35 9.45 1.42 9.51
C LEU A 35 9.07 2.87 9.17
N LYS A 36 9.44 3.34 7.98
CA LYS A 36 9.07 4.67 7.48
C LYS A 36 7.55 4.85 7.41
N VAL A 37 6.81 3.92 6.81
CA VAL A 37 5.34 3.99 6.67
C VAL A 37 4.64 3.87 8.02
N SER A 38 5.12 2.99 8.90
CA SER A 38 4.57 2.88 10.26
C SER A 38 4.73 4.18 11.06
N SER A 39 5.75 5.00 10.75
CA SER A 39 5.98 6.29 11.40
C SER A 39 4.98 7.39 11.03
N ILE A 40 4.07 7.14 10.09
CA ILE A 40 3.02 8.07 9.66
C ILE A 40 1.61 7.51 9.89
N ASN A 41 1.45 6.55 10.82
CA ASN A 41 0.17 5.90 11.16
C ASN A 41 -0.50 5.15 10.00
N LEU A 42 0.29 4.73 9.00
CA LEU A 42 -0.16 3.81 7.97
C LEU A 42 0.30 2.39 8.31
N LYS A 43 -0.56 1.41 8.05
CA LYS A 43 -0.17 0.00 8.07
C LYS A 43 0.30 -0.42 6.69
N ILE A 44 1.19 -1.40 6.64
CA ILE A 44 1.51 -2.10 5.40
C ILE A 44 0.95 -3.52 5.47
N PRO A 45 0.62 -4.13 4.32
CA PRO A 45 0.34 -5.56 4.23
C PRO A 45 1.49 -6.40 4.82
N GLU A 46 1.14 -7.44 5.58
CA GLU A 46 2.09 -8.37 6.18
C GLU A 46 2.86 -9.12 5.08
N LEU A 47 4.19 -9.10 5.14
CA LEU A 47 5.01 -9.88 4.23
C LEU A 47 4.74 -11.38 4.42
N TYR A 48 4.35 -12.07 3.35
CA TYR A 48 4.10 -13.51 3.38
C TYR A 48 5.22 -14.32 2.75
N GLU A 49 5.67 -13.92 1.56
CA GLU A 49 6.70 -14.65 0.81
C GLU A 49 7.51 -13.68 -0.07
N ILE A 50 8.80 -13.97 -0.22
CA ILE A 50 9.68 -13.33 -1.21
C ILE A 50 10.20 -14.43 -2.13
N ASN A 51 10.03 -14.22 -3.43
CA ASN A 51 10.66 -15.05 -4.46
C ASN A 51 11.66 -14.18 -5.23
N GLU A 52 12.93 -14.26 -4.83
CA GLU A 52 14.01 -13.45 -5.40
C GLU A 52 14.28 -13.79 -6.86
N ASP A 53 14.19 -15.07 -7.23
CA ASP A 53 14.41 -15.56 -8.60
C ASP A 53 13.41 -14.95 -9.58
N MET A 54 12.15 -14.82 -9.17
CA MET A 54 11.08 -14.21 -9.97
C MET A 54 10.95 -12.70 -9.77
N GLY A 55 11.67 -12.11 -8.81
CA GLY A 55 11.52 -10.69 -8.48
C GLY A 55 10.12 -10.36 -7.95
N LEU A 56 9.54 -11.24 -7.14
CA LEU A 56 8.19 -11.10 -6.59
C LEU A 56 8.19 -11.05 -5.07
N LEU A 57 7.31 -10.21 -4.55
CA LEU A 57 6.94 -10.17 -3.14
C LEU A 57 5.43 -10.40 -3.02
N VAL A 58 5.07 -11.27 -2.09
CA VAL A 58 3.68 -11.58 -1.77
C VAL A 58 3.40 -11.08 -0.38
N SER A 59 2.43 -10.20 -0.25
CA SER A 59 1.92 -9.76 1.05
C SER A 59 0.49 -10.21 1.28
N ARG A 60 0.13 -10.36 2.56
CA ARG A 60 -1.23 -10.58 3.03
C ARG A 60 -1.79 -9.30 3.63
N PHE A 61 -3.04 -9.01 3.34
CA PHE A 61 -3.76 -7.91 3.95
C PHE A 61 -5.09 -8.39 4.52
N PRO A 62 -5.63 -7.70 5.54
CA PRO A 62 -6.91 -8.07 6.13
C PRO A 62 -8.05 -7.88 5.12
N GLU A 63 -9.21 -8.45 5.44
CA GLU A 63 -10.43 -8.14 4.69
C GLU A 63 -10.74 -6.65 4.80
N GLY A 64 -10.91 -6.02 3.65
CA GLY A 64 -11.16 -4.60 3.54
C GLY A 64 -11.53 -4.23 2.13
N GLU A 65 -11.68 -2.94 1.91
CA GLU A 65 -12.07 -2.39 0.63
C GLU A 65 -11.17 -1.23 0.23
N LYS A 66 -10.90 -1.08 -1.07
CA LYS A 66 -10.12 0.06 -1.56
C LYS A 66 -10.90 1.35 -1.38
N LEU A 67 -10.18 2.42 -1.03
CA LEU A 67 -10.79 3.71 -0.76
C LEU A 67 -11.44 4.33 -2.01
N ASP A 68 -10.82 4.20 -3.18
CA ASP A 68 -11.39 4.68 -4.45
C ASP A 68 -12.79 4.09 -4.70
N LEU A 69 -12.98 2.79 -4.49
CA LEU A 69 -14.27 2.11 -4.64
C LEU A 69 -15.32 2.56 -3.61
N LEU A 70 -14.90 2.86 -2.39
CA LEU A 70 -15.78 3.39 -1.34
C LEU A 70 -16.24 4.82 -1.69
N ILE A 71 -15.32 5.65 -2.20
CA ILE A 71 -15.62 7.01 -2.66
C ILE A 71 -16.56 6.98 -3.87
N GLU A 72 -16.32 6.11 -4.85
CA GLU A 72 -17.18 5.95 -6.03
C GLU A 72 -18.61 5.57 -5.65
N ARG A 73 -18.79 4.76 -4.61
CA ARG A 73 -20.10 4.40 -4.05
C ARG A 73 -20.72 5.47 -3.16
N ASN A 74 -20.03 6.59 -2.94
CA ASN A 74 -20.41 7.66 -2.02
C ASN A 74 -20.67 7.13 -0.60
N GLU A 75 -19.90 6.12 -0.18
CA GLU A 75 -19.96 5.59 1.17
C GLU A 75 -19.30 6.58 2.14
N ASN A 76 -20.05 7.02 3.16
CA ASN A 76 -19.49 7.90 4.17
C ASN A 76 -18.67 7.08 5.17
N ILE A 77 -17.34 7.20 5.10
CA ILE A 77 -16.44 6.60 6.07
C ILE A 77 -15.97 7.67 7.05
N ALA A 78 -16.67 7.76 8.17
CA ALA A 78 -16.48 8.81 9.16
C ALA A 78 -15.00 8.91 9.61
N GLY A 79 -14.42 10.10 9.44
CA GLY A 79 -13.07 10.42 9.89
C GLY A 79 -11.92 9.78 9.11
N ILE A 80 -12.17 8.95 8.08
CA ILE A 80 -11.09 8.38 7.27
C ILE A 80 -10.45 9.43 6.38
N LYS A 81 -11.26 10.32 5.78
CA LYS A 81 -10.74 11.39 4.94
C LYS A 81 -9.78 12.31 5.70
N ASP A 82 -10.14 12.71 6.91
CA ASP A 82 -9.30 13.57 7.77
C ASP A 82 -8.01 12.86 8.19
N LYS A 83 -8.09 11.55 8.49
CA LYS A 83 -6.91 10.73 8.77
C LYS A 83 -5.97 10.69 7.56
N ILE A 84 -6.50 10.50 6.36
CA ILE A 84 -5.69 10.41 5.13
C ILE A 84 -5.03 11.75 4.81
N GLU A 85 -5.74 12.87 4.96
CA GLU A 85 -5.13 14.19 4.78
C GLU A 85 -4.02 14.44 5.79
N THR A 86 -4.22 14.03 7.05
CA THR A 86 -3.16 14.08 8.07
C THR A 86 -1.95 13.22 7.69
N ILE A 87 -2.18 12.01 7.17
CA ILE A 87 -1.13 11.11 6.69
C ILE A 87 -0.34 11.76 5.55
N LYS A 88 -1.02 12.36 4.57
CA LYS A 88 -0.41 13.06 3.42
C LYS A 88 0.46 14.24 3.88
N ASP A 89 -0.02 15.04 4.83
CA ASP A 89 0.73 16.16 5.40
C ASP A 89 2.00 15.69 6.15
N ILE A 90 1.90 14.64 6.98
CA ILE A 90 3.06 14.08 7.68
C ILE A 90 4.08 13.51 6.69
N ALA A 91 3.62 12.76 5.68
CA ALA A 91 4.50 12.18 4.66
C ALA A 91 5.26 13.28 3.89
N SER A 92 4.57 14.36 3.52
CA SER A 92 5.18 15.52 2.87
C SER A 92 6.25 16.17 3.74
N LYS A 93 5.96 16.42 5.03
CA LYS A 93 6.95 16.99 5.98
C LYS A 93 8.19 16.13 6.19
N LYS A 94 8.05 14.81 6.03
CA LYS A 94 9.14 13.84 6.14
C LYS A 94 9.87 13.61 4.81
N ASN A 95 9.51 14.32 3.75
CA ASN A 95 10.03 14.12 2.38
C ASN A 95 9.88 12.66 1.91
N MET A 96 8.77 12.01 2.25
CA MET A 96 8.49 10.65 1.82
C MET A 96 7.85 10.68 0.42
N LEU A 97 8.54 10.12 -0.57
CA LEU A 97 8.09 10.07 -1.96
C LEU A 97 7.12 8.89 -2.20
N LEU A 98 6.02 8.82 -1.46
CA LEU A 98 5.04 7.72 -1.59
C LEU A 98 3.89 8.09 -2.52
N ASP A 99 3.36 7.12 -3.25
CA ASP A 99 2.08 7.28 -3.97
C ASP A 99 0.90 7.10 -3.01
N LEU A 100 0.45 8.23 -2.47
CA LEU A 100 -0.69 8.32 -1.54
C LEU A 100 -2.01 8.65 -2.26
N SER A 101 -2.20 8.14 -3.49
CA SER A 101 -3.47 8.21 -4.19
C SER A 101 -4.52 7.29 -3.56
N ASP A 102 -5.80 7.63 -3.74
CA ASP A 102 -6.90 6.92 -3.08
C ASP A 102 -6.97 5.43 -3.49
N SER A 103 -6.53 5.08 -4.70
CA SER A 103 -6.48 3.70 -5.20
C SER A 103 -5.42 2.83 -4.54
N ASN A 104 -4.46 3.46 -3.83
CA ASN A 104 -3.44 2.79 -3.04
C ASN A 104 -3.81 2.65 -1.57
N PHE A 105 -5.01 3.07 -1.14
CA PHE A 105 -5.46 2.80 0.23
C PHE A 105 -6.44 1.65 0.29
N LEU A 106 -6.24 0.77 1.28
CA LEU A 106 -7.20 -0.23 1.68
C LEU A 106 -7.70 0.08 3.09
N ILE A 107 -9.01 0.13 3.23
CA ILE A 107 -9.72 0.38 4.48
C ILE A 107 -10.18 -0.95 5.07
N SER A 108 -9.73 -1.27 6.27
CA SER A 108 -10.15 -2.46 7.02
C SER A 108 -10.58 -2.04 8.42
N GLY A 109 -11.90 -1.99 8.66
CA GLY A 109 -12.45 -1.42 9.88
C GLY A 109 -12.03 0.04 10.06
N SER A 110 -11.26 0.32 11.12
CA SER A 110 -10.72 1.66 11.42
C SER A 110 -9.27 1.89 10.95
N ASP A 111 -8.65 0.86 10.37
CA ASP A 111 -7.27 0.84 9.94
C ASP A 111 -7.14 1.20 8.46
N ILE A 112 -6.01 1.85 8.12
CA ILE A 112 -5.67 2.26 6.76
C ILE A 112 -4.37 1.57 6.37
N TYR A 113 -4.43 0.81 5.29
CA TYR A 113 -3.30 0.07 4.73
C TYR A 113 -2.82 0.72 3.44
N LEU A 114 -1.51 0.82 3.27
CA LEU A 114 -0.88 1.29 2.05
C LEU A 114 -0.59 0.13 1.08
N LEU A 115 -1.32 0.19 -0.04
CA LEU A 115 -1.30 -0.59 -1.28
C LEU A 115 0.01 -0.60 -2.03
N ASP A 116 0.77 0.48 -1.94
CA ASP A 116 2.08 0.61 -2.56
C ASP A 116 2.94 1.51 -1.68
N PHE A 117 3.91 0.90 -1.01
CA PHE A 117 4.82 1.58 -0.10
C PHE A 117 6.20 1.82 -0.72
N THR A 118 6.33 1.66 -2.04
CA THR A 118 7.60 1.95 -2.72
C THR A 118 7.77 3.45 -2.95
N GLU A 119 8.98 3.94 -2.67
CA GLU A 119 9.32 5.33 -2.94
C GLU A 119 9.43 5.55 -4.46
N GLN A 120 8.70 6.55 -4.95
CA GLN A 120 8.76 7.04 -6.31
C GLN A 120 10.09 7.78 -6.51
N ALA A 121 10.70 7.62 -7.68
CA ALA A 121 11.87 8.41 -8.03
C ALA A 121 11.49 9.90 -8.06
N ASP A 122 12.32 10.76 -7.45
CA ASP A 122 12.22 12.21 -7.63
C ASP A 122 12.26 12.51 -9.14
N LYS A 123 11.25 13.24 -9.63
CA LYS A 123 11.18 13.65 -11.04
C LYS A 123 12.11 14.81 -11.33
#